data_AF-A0AAN0JS18-F1
#
_entry.id   AF-A0AAN0JS18-F1
#
_cell.length_a   1.000
_cell.length_b   1.000
_cell.length_c   1.000
_cell.angle_alpha   90.00
_cell.angle_beta   90.00
_cell.angle_gamma   90.00
#
_symmetry.space_group_name_H-M   'P 1'
#
loop_
_entity.id
_entity.type
_entity.pdbx_description
1 polymer ?
#
loop_
_entity_poly.entity_id
_entity_poly.type
_entity_poly.pdbx_seq_one_letter_code
_entity_poly.pdbx_strand_id
1 'polypeptide(L)'
;MYAKSCGSVSSVSGEGEFLHELEEKMEVARIQLSILQGIQSLHHSQHTQQAITELNSKLMDVSQLYGEFADPYNLSECKLSIVHCAGHFDVTLIESLWSEIIEQELQSTLGNDRDTRTQSMRDRLLRLGKLYSRNDSYFPTAYLIKLLEQHSCQLGWDPGFIPDIFHQVGVSYSTLFTLYNNLFEEKDTFWGSVGRPLHVLSVLLALLSAYTANSSLVATKHFSVAIDKYLVELQTLDPSTPDINTLTAGLRNLKRELQRNLDTIK
;
A
#
# COMPACT_ATOMS: atom_id res chain seq x y z
N MET A 1 -0.11 -51.78 35.27
CA MET A 1 0.16 -52.38 33.94
C MET A 1 -1.11 -52.25 33.10
N TYR A 2 -1.13 -51.39 32.08
CA TYR A 2 -2.02 -51.56 30.93
C TYR A 2 -1.28 -51.10 29.67
N ALA A 3 -1.15 -52.07 28.77
CA ALA A 3 -0.68 -52.13 27.39
C ALA A 3 0.09 -50.94 26.78
N LYS A 4 1.36 -51.22 26.44
CA LYS A 4 2.02 -50.67 25.25
C LYS A 4 1.26 -51.19 24.01
N SER A 5 0.84 -50.29 23.12
CA SER A 5 0.53 -50.65 21.73
C SER A 5 1.45 -49.82 20.82
N CYS A 6 2.30 -50.55 20.09
CA CYS A 6 3.13 -50.06 19.02
C CYS A 6 2.26 -49.97 17.77
N GLY A 7 2.07 -48.77 17.25
CA GLY A 7 1.40 -48.47 15.98
C GLY A 7 2.14 -47.36 15.28
N SER A 8 3.43 -47.57 15.01
CA SER A 8 4.25 -46.68 14.18
C SER A 8 3.91 -46.87 12.71
N VAL A 9 3.78 -45.73 12.00
CA VAL A 9 3.81 -45.50 10.54
C VAL A 9 2.53 -44.91 9.88
N SER A 10 1.56 -44.36 10.62
CA SER A 10 0.48 -43.54 10.00
C SER A 10 0.01 -42.30 10.78
N SER A 11 0.68 -41.91 11.86
CA SER A 11 0.23 -40.80 12.73
C SER A 11 0.69 -39.41 12.27
N VAL A 12 1.80 -39.31 11.52
CA VAL A 12 2.40 -38.00 11.15
C VAL A 12 1.54 -37.26 10.12
N SER A 13 0.86 -37.97 9.22
CA SER A 13 -0.01 -37.36 8.22
C SER A 13 -1.31 -36.82 8.81
N GLY A 14 -1.93 -37.54 9.76
CA GLY A 14 -3.17 -37.11 10.41
C GLY A 14 -2.98 -35.99 11.43
N GLU A 15 -1.84 -35.97 12.14
CA GLU A 15 -1.49 -34.85 13.04
C GLU A 15 -1.22 -33.55 12.26
N GLY A 16 -0.55 -33.63 11.10
CA GLY A 16 -0.33 -32.48 10.23
C GLY A 16 -1.61 -31.93 9.59
N GLU A 17 -2.52 -32.81 9.14
CA GLU A 17 -3.82 -32.43 8.58
C GLU A 17 -4.71 -31.75 9.62
N PHE A 18 -4.75 -32.27 10.85
CA PHE A 18 -5.48 -31.65 11.95
C PHE A 18 -4.91 -30.28 12.35
N LEU A 19 -3.58 -30.15 12.40
CA LEU A 19 -2.93 -28.86 12.67
C LEU A 19 -3.26 -27.83 11.60
N HIS A 20 -3.24 -28.23 10.33
CA HIS A 20 -3.61 -27.35 9.22
C HIS A 20 -5.08 -26.90 9.32
N GLU A 21 -6.01 -27.83 9.58
CA GLU A 21 -7.42 -27.51 9.79
C GLU A 21 -7.62 -26.53 10.97
N LEU A 22 -6.85 -26.71 12.05
CA LEU A 22 -6.88 -25.81 13.20
C LEU A 22 -6.33 -24.42 12.85
N GLU A 23 -5.26 -24.34 12.06
CA GLU A 23 -4.69 -23.08 11.58
C GLU A 23 -5.68 -22.32 10.68
N GLU A 24 -6.34 -23.00 9.75
CA GLU A 24 -7.39 -22.41 8.91
C GLU A 24 -8.55 -21.86 9.75
N LYS A 25 -9.04 -22.67 10.70
CA LYS A 25 -10.12 -22.24 11.62
C LYS A 25 -9.70 -21.07 12.50
N MET A 26 -8.43 -21.02 12.95
CA MET A 26 -7.92 -19.87 13.69
C MET A 26 -7.88 -18.61 12.84
N GLU A 27 -7.52 -18.72 11.56
CA GLU A 27 -7.50 -17.56 10.66
C GLU A 27 -8.91 -17.03 10.41
N VAL A 28 -9.88 -17.91 10.16
CA VAL A 28 -11.30 -17.53 10.05
C VAL A 28 -11.80 -16.88 11.35
N ALA A 29 -11.42 -17.42 12.52
CA ALA A 29 -11.80 -16.84 13.80
C ALA A 29 -11.22 -15.44 14.02
N ARG A 30 -9.98 -15.18 13.57
CA ARG A 30 -9.38 -13.83 13.62
C ARG A 30 -10.12 -12.85 12.73
N ILE A 31 -10.48 -13.26 11.51
CA ILE A 31 -11.26 -12.43 10.59
C ILE A 31 -12.63 -12.12 11.20
N GLN A 32 -13.30 -13.13 11.76
CA GLN A 32 -14.59 -12.97 12.43
C GLN A 32 -14.49 -12.00 13.62
N LEU A 33 -13.41 -12.06 14.40
CA LEU A 33 -13.15 -11.11 15.48
C LEU A 33 -12.95 -9.68 14.96
N SER A 34 -12.20 -9.50 13.87
CA SER A 34 -12.00 -8.20 13.23
C SER A 34 -13.32 -7.61 12.72
N ILE A 35 -14.17 -8.43 12.11
CA ILE A 35 -15.52 -8.03 11.67
C ILE A 35 -16.36 -7.58 12.87
N LEU A 36 -16.36 -8.38 13.94
CA LEU A 36 -17.08 -8.06 15.16
C LEU A 36 -16.63 -6.71 15.76
N GLN A 37 -15.31 -6.48 15.82
CA GLN A 37 -14.75 -5.20 16.28
C GLN A 37 -15.13 -4.03 15.35
N GLY A 38 -15.10 -4.26 14.04
CA GLY A 38 -15.55 -3.31 13.04
C GLY A 38 -17.01 -2.90 13.26
N ILE A 39 -17.91 -3.88 13.38
CA ILE A 39 -19.35 -3.66 13.63
C ILE A 39 -19.58 -2.94 14.96
N GLN A 40 -18.83 -3.28 16.02
CA GLN A 40 -18.92 -2.62 17.33
C GLN A 40 -18.54 -1.14 17.30
N SER A 41 -17.63 -0.76 16.40
CA SER A 41 -17.20 0.65 16.24
C SER A 41 -18.24 1.52 15.53
N LEU A 42 -19.21 0.90 14.84
CA LEU A 42 -20.30 1.59 14.15
C LEU A 42 -21.39 2.05 15.13
N HIS A 43 -22.30 2.90 14.63
CA HIS A 43 -23.45 3.34 15.41
C HIS A 43 -24.27 2.14 15.91
N HIS A 44 -24.60 2.19 17.20
CA HIS A 44 -25.36 1.12 17.85
C HIS A 44 -26.79 1.11 17.35
N SER A 45 -27.12 0.13 16.51
CA SER A 45 -28.46 -0.17 16.03
C SER A 45 -28.89 -1.58 16.45
N GLN A 46 -30.19 -1.87 16.38
CA GLN A 46 -30.70 -3.22 16.65
C GLN A 46 -30.11 -4.26 15.68
N HIS A 47 -29.88 -3.89 14.41
CA HIS A 47 -29.24 -4.75 13.42
C HIS A 47 -27.78 -5.05 13.79
N THR A 48 -27.03 -4.03 14.22
CA THR A 48 -25.65 -4.16 14.70
C THR A 48 -25.55 -5.14 15.87
N GLN A 49 -26.49 -5.06 16.83
CA GLN A 49 -26.51 -5.96 18.01
C GLN A 49 -26.86 -7.41 17.65
N GLN A 50 -27.77 -7.62 16.70
CA GLN A 50 -28.09 -8.96 16.18
C GLN A 50 -26.87 -9.59 15.51
N ALA A 51 -26.19 -8.84 14.63
CA ALA A 51 -24.99 -9.31 13.96
C ALA A 51 -23.87 -9.68 14.95
N ILE A 52 -23.64 -8.86 15.99
CA ILE A 52 -22.67 -9.18 17.06
C ILE A 52 -23.04 -10.46 17.80
N THR A 53 -24.32 -10.68 18.09
CA THR A 53 -24.77 -11.88 18.78
C THR A 53 -24.54 -13.11 17.91
N GLU A 54 -24.84 -13.01 16.62
CA GLU A 54 -24.65 -14.10 15.66
C GLU A 54 -23.18 -14.46 15.47
N LEU A 55 -22.31 -13.45 15.30
CA LEU A 55 -20.86 -13.62 15.21
C LEU A 55 -20.22 -14.20 16.48
N ASN A 56 -20.85 -14.06 17.65
CA ASN A 56 -20.36 -14.70 18.88
C ASN A 56 -20.89 -16.12 19.08
N SER A 57 -21.89 -16.55 18.30
CA SER A 57 -22.60 -17.80 18.54
C SER A 57 -21.89 -19.04 17.96
N LYS A 58 -21.24 -18.87 16.80
CA LYS A 58 -20.56 -19.95 16.07
C LYS A 58 -19.46 -19.39 15.18
N LEU A 59 -18.48 -20.22 14.84
CA LEU A 59 -17.55 -19.91 13.76
C LEU A 59 -18.29 -20.01 12.42
N MET A 60 -18.30 -18.93 11.66
CA MET A 60 -18.97 -18.84 10.35
C MET A 60 -18.01 -19.21 9.23
N ASP A 61 -18.53 -19.59 8.07
CA ASP A 61 -17.70 -19.74 6.89
C ASP A 61 -17.33 -18.39 6.26
N VAL A 62 -16.25 -18.37 5.48
CA VAL A 62 -15.73 -17.15 4.85
C VAL A 62 -16.72 -16.48 3.89
N SER A 63 -17.63 -17.24 3.27
CA SER A 63 -18.63 -16.68 2.35
C SER A 63 -19.73 -15.97 3.13
N GLN A 64 -20.18 -16.56 4.25
CA GLN A 64 -21.08 -15.92 5.21
C GLN A 64 -20.46 -14.64 5.78
N LEU A 65 -19.22 -14.72 6.26
CA LEU A 65 -18.49 -13.56 6.78
C LEU A 65 -18.40 -12.43 5.74
N TYR A 66 -18.24 -12.75 4.46
CA TYR A 66 -18.21 -11.77 3.39
C TYR A 66 -19.59 -11.16 3.11
N GLY A 67 -20.58 -12.00 2.75
CA GLY A 67 -21.85 -11.55 2.22
C GLY A 67 -22.85 -11.05 3.26
N GLU A 68 -22.82 -11.62 4.48
CA GLU A 68 -23.79 -11.29 5.53
C GLU A 68 -23.27 -10.23 6.49
N PHE A 69 -21.94 -10.02 6.54
CA PHE A 69 -21.31 -9.10 7.49
C PHE A 69 -20.35 -8.09 6.84
N ALA A 70 -19.25 -8.52 6.21
CA ALA A 70 -18.24 -7.59 5.75
C ALA A 70 -18.77 -6.62 4.67
N ASP A 71 -19.59 -7.11 3.73
CA ASP A 71 -20.17 -6.29 2.67
C ASP A 71 -21.28 -5.34 3.17
N PRO A 72 -22.32 -5.80 3.90
CA PRO A 72 -23.40 -4.93 4.38
C PRO A 72 -22.94 -3.81 5.33
N TYR A 73 -21.90 -4.06 6.12
CA TYR A 73 -21.32 -3.08 7.06
C TYR A 73 -20.15 -2.29 6.46
N ASN A 74 -19.88 -2.46 5.16
CA ASN A 74 -18.83 -1.75 4.43
C ASN A 74 -17.42 -1.89 5.03
N LEU A 75 -17.07 -3.08 5.54
CA LEU A 75 -15.80 -3.34 6.21
C LEU A 75 -14.72 -3.79 5.20
N SER A 76 -14.22 -2.86 4.37
CA SER A 76 -13.36 -3.19 3.22
C SER A 76 -12.03 -3.86 3.60
N GLU A 77 -11.46 -3.57 4.78
CA GLU A 77 -10.29 -4.32 5.29
C GLU A 77 -10.61 -5.77 5.64
N CYS A 78 -11.81 -6.02 6.19
CA CYS A 78 -12.27 -7.37 6.48
C CYS A 78 -12.57 -8.13 5.19
N LYS A 79 -13.19 -7.47 4.20
CA LYS A 79 -13.39 -8.03 2.86
C LYS A 79 -12.05 -8.46 2.24
N LEU A 80 -11.01 -7.62 2.31
CA LEU A 80 -9.67 -7.95 1.82
C LEU A 80 -9.05 -9.13 2.58
N SER A 81 -9.20 -9.16 3.90
CA SER A 81 -8.71 -10.26 4.75
C SER A 81 -9.39 -11.60 4.41
N ILE A 82 -10.70 -11.58 4.14
CA ILE A 82 -11.45 -12.75 3.69
C ILE A 82 -10.96 -13.24 2.33
N VAL A 83 -10.81 -12.33 1.36
CA VAL A 83 -10.37 -12.65 -0.01
C VAL A 83 -8.95 -13.23 0.00
N HIS A 84 -8.07 -12.71 0.87
CA HIS A 84 -6.74 -13.28 1.14
C HIS A 84 -6.82 -14.68 1.76
N CYS A 85 -7.64 -14.87 2.81
CA CYS A 85 -7.80 -16.15 3.48
C CYS A 85 -8.42 -17.23 2.57
N ALA A 86 -9.33 -16.85 1.68
CA ALA A 86 -9.97 -17.75 0.73
C ALA A 86 -9.06 -18.09 -0.47
N GLY A 87 -7.90 -17.44 -0.61
CA GLY A 87 -7.04 -17.60 -1.79
C GLY A 87 -7.69 -17.13 -3.09
N HIS A 88 -8.74 -16.31 -3.00
CA HIS A 88 -9.44 -15.80 -4.18
C HIS A 88 -8.65 -14.61 -4.74
N PHE A 89 -8.19 -14.73 -5.98
CA PHE A 89 -7.42 -13.68 -6.64
C PHE A 89 -8.21 -13.10 -7.80
N ASP A 90 -8.73 -11.90 -7.60
CA ASP A 90 -9.32 -11.06 -8.63
C ASP A 90 -8.71 -9.66 -8.51
N VAL A 91 -7.92 -9.26 -9.51
CA VAL A 91 -7.22 -7.98 -9.52
C VAL A 91 -8.20 -6.82 -9.39
N THR A 92 -9.34 -6.88 -10.10
CA THR A 92 -10.32 -5.79 -10.10
C THR A 92 -10.99 -5.63 -8.74
N LEU A 93 -11.30 -6.76 -8.09
CA LEU A 93 -11.85 -6.76 -6.73
C LEU A 93 -10.82 -6.24 -5.72
N ILE A 94 -9.56 -6.68 -5.81
CA ILE A 94 -8.51 -6.24 -4.88
C ILE A 94 -8.26 -4.74 -5.01
N GLU A 95 -8.16 -4.22 -6.24
CA GLU A 95 -8.02 -2.79 -6.52
C GLU A 95 -9.23 -1.97 -6.03
N SER A 96 -10.46 -2.49 -6.20
CA SER A 96 -11.66 -1.80 -5.70
C SER A 96 -11.70 -1.77 -4.18
N LEU A 97 -11.35 -2.88 -3.51
CA LEU A 97 -11.27 -2.94 -2.04
C LEU A 97 -10.23 -1.98 -1.49
N TRP A 98 -9.06 -1.88 -2.12
CA TRP A 98 -8.04 -0.91 -1.74
C TRP A 98 -8.50 0.54 -1.94
N SER A 99 -9.23 0.81 -3.02
CA SER A 99 -9.84 2.13 -3.24
C SER A 99 -10.84 2.48 -2.14
N GLU A 100 -11.70 1.55 -1.76
CA GLU A 100 -12.64 1.73 -0.65
C GLU A 100 -11.90 1.98 0.67
N ILE A 101 -10.85 1.22 0.98
CA ILE A 101 -10.06 1.40 2.21
C ILE A 101 -9.44 2.80 2.28
N ILE A 102 -8.84 3.26 1.17
CA ILE A 102 -8.21 4.57 1.09
C ILE A 102 -9.26 5.68 1.21
N GLU A 103 -10.37 5.57 0.49
CA GLU A 103 -11.43 6.56 0.53
C GLU A 103 -12.08 6.63 1.93
N GLN A 104 -12.37 5.49 2.56
CA GLN A 104 -12.89 5.45 3.93
C GLN A 104 -11.94 6.13 4.92
N GLU A 105 -10.63 5.93 4.81
CA GLU A 105 -9.65 6.61 5.66
C GLU A 105 -9.63 8.12 5.42
N LEU A 106 -9.65 8.55 4.15
CA LEU A 106 -9.72 9.96 3.78
C LEU A 106 -10.97 10.65 4.30
N GLN A 107 -12.12 9.96 4.24
CA GLN A 107 -13.42 10.43 4.72
C GLN A 107 -13.50 10.46 6.26
N SER A 108 -13.02 9.42 6.93
CA SER A 108 -13.04 9.33 8.40
C SER A 108 -12.22 10.42 9.08
N THR A 109 -11.21 10.94 8.38
CA THR A 109 -10.32 12.00 8.86
C THR A 109 -10.71 13.39 8.32
N LEU A 110 -11.85 13.52 7.65
CA LEU A 110 -12.38 14.84 7.25
C LEU A 110 -12.69 15.69 8.48
N GLY A 111 -12.12 16.90 8.51
CA GLY A 111 -12.23 17.84 9.63
C GLY A 111 -11.00 17.87 10.54
N ASN A 112 -10.10 16.89 10.44
CA ASN A 112 -8.81 16.92 11.12
C ASN A 112 -7.80 17.81 10.36
N ASP A 113 -6.77 18.27 11.06
CA ASP A 113 -5.66 18.99 10.45
C ASP A 113 -4.84 18.08 9.50
N ARG A 114 -4.09 18.70 8.59
CA ARG A 114 -3.35 17.99 7.54
C ARG A 114 -2.35 16.96 8.10
N ASP A 115 -1.71 17.25 9.22
CA ASP A 115 -0.66 16.41 9.77
C ASP A 115 -1.27 15.17 10.42
N THR A 116 -2.39 15.33 11.15
CA THR A 116 -3.17 14.20 11.66
C THR A 116 -3.70 13.31 10.52
N ARG A 117 -4.19 13.91 9.43
CA ARG A 117 -4.69 13.15 8.26
C ARG A 117 -3.60 12.32 7.59
N THR A 118 -2.44 12.92 7.35
CA THR A 118 -1.30 12.21 6.73
C THR A 118 -0.75 11.13 7.67
N GLN A 119 -0.69 11.38 8.98
CA GLN A 119 -0.24 10.37 9.94
C GLN A 119 -1.19 9.18 10.04
N SER A 120 -2.50 9.41 10.08
CA SER A 120 -3.51 8.35 10.12
C SER A 120 -3.42 7.45 8.87
N MET A 121 -3.32 8.08 7.67
CA MET A 121 -3.12 7.36 6.41
C MET A 121 -1.81 6.56 6.40
N ARG A 122 -0.70 7.16 6.86
CA ARG A 122 0.60 6.47 6.98
C ARG A 122 0.48 5.23 7.86
N ASP A 123 -0.09 5.36 9.05
CA ASP A 123 -0.19 4.26 10.00
C ASP A 123 -1.06 3.13 9.45
N ARG A 124 -2.16 3.47 8.76
CA ARG A 124 -3.03 2.48 8.10
C ARG A 124 -2.32 1.74 6.97
N LEU A 125 -1.67 2.46 6.06
CA LEU A 125 -0.92 1.86 4.95
C LEU A 125 0.27 1.02 5.42
N LEU A 126 1.00 1.45 6.46
CA LEU A 126 2.10 0.67 7.01
C LEU A 126 1.62 -0.64 7.66
N ARG A 127 0.50 -0.61 8.37
CA ARG A 127 -0.11 -1.82 8.96
C ARG A 127 -0.52 -2.81 7.89
N LEU A 128 -1.32 -2.38 6.91
CA LEU A 128 -1.82 -3.26 5.85
C LEU A 128 -0.70 -3.68 4.90
N GLY A 129 0.23 -2.78 4.57
CA GLY A 129 1.40 -3.06 3.76
C GLY A 129 2.24 -4.18 4.37
N LYS A 130 2.56 -4.14 5.67
CA LYS A 130 3.31 -5.22 6.33
C LYS A 130 2.59 -6.56 6.37
N LEU A 131 1.26 -6.55 6.32
CA LEU A 131 0.44 -7.76 6.32
C LEU A 131 0.42 -8.41 4.93
N TYR A 132 0.25 -7.61 3.87
CA TYR A 132 0.03 -8.10 2.50
C TYR A 132 1.27 -8.02 1.60
N SER A 133 2.34 -7.30 1.95
CA SER A 133 3.52 -7.10 1.08
C SER A 133 4.30 -8.36 0.75
N ARG A 134 4.06 -9.46 1.49
CA ARG A 134 4.66 -10.76 1.17
C ARG A 134 4.03 -11.41 -0.05
N ASN A 135 2.83 -10.98 -0.43
CA ASN A 135 2.07 -11.52 -1.53
C ASN A 135 1.62 -10.39 -2.44
N ASP A 136 2.40 -10.13 -3.50
CA ASP A 136 2.17 -9.05 -4.47
C ASP A 136 0.75 -9.06 -5.06
N SER A 137 0.11 -10.23 -5.12
CA SER A 137 -1.28 -10.38 -5.57
C SER A 137 -2.30 -9.60 -4.73
N TYR A 138 -2.07 -9.44 -3.42
CA TYR A 138 -3.00 -8.75 -2.52
C TYR A 138 -2.55 -7.32 -2.16
N PHE A 139 -1.34 -6.93 -2.57
CA PHE A 139 -0.79 -5.60 -2.40
C PHE A 139 -0.36 -5.02 -3.75
N PRO A 140 -1.32 -4.54 -4.59
CA PRO A 140 -1.04 -4.08 -5.95
C PRO A 140 -0.27 -2.76 -5.93
N THR A 141 1.05 -2.85 -5.75
CA THR A 141 1.92 -1.71 -5.43
C THR A 141 1.85 -0.61 -6.49
N ALA A 142 1.85 -0.97 -7.78
CA ALA A 142 1.77 0.00 -8.87
C ALA A 142 0.45 0.78 -8.85
N TYR A 143 -0.67 0.08 -8.65
CA TYR A 143 -2.00 0.67 -8.54
C TYR A 143 -2.10 1.60 -7.33
N LEU A 144 -1.67 1.11 -6.15
CA LEU A 144 -1.73 1.86 -4.91
C LEU A 144 -0.89 3.13 -4.96
N ILE A 145 0.32 3.08 -5.52
CA ILE A 145 1.16 4.26 -5.73
C ILE A 145 0.41 5.27 -6.60
N LYS A 146 -0.13 4.84 -7.75
CA LYS A 146 -0.86 5.75 -8.65
C LYS A 146 -2.06 6.40 -7.94
N LEU A 147 -2.90 5.60 -7.28
CA LEU A 147 -4.08 6.08 -6.57
C LEU A 147 -3.72 7.06 -5.43
N LEU A 148 -2.76 6.69 -4.58
CA LEU A 148 -2.33 7.53 -3.46
C LEU A 148 -1.66 8.82 -3.93
N GLU A 149 -0.92 8.78 -5.04
CA GLU A 149 -0.31 9.98 -5.63
C GLU A 149 -1.36 10.92 -6.22
N GLN A 150 -2.44 10.38 -6.80
CA GLN A 150 -3.56 11.20 -7.26
C GLN A 150 -4.20 11.96 -6.09
N HIS A 151 -4.44 11.29 -4.96
CA HIS A 151 -4.94 11.95 -3.75
C HIS A 151 -3.92 12.91 -3.13
N SER A 152 -2.65 12.52 -3.06
CA SER A 152 -1.53 13.37 -2.59
C SER A 152 -1.44 14.67 -3.38
N CYS A 153 -1.56 14.59 -4.71
CA CYS A 153 -1.58 15.72 -5.62
C CYS A 153 -2.76 16.66 -5.36
N GLN A 154 -3.97 16.11 -5.20
CA GLN A 154 -5.19 16.88 -4.93
C GLN A 154 -5.17 17.56 -3.55
N LEU A 155 -4.70 16.84 -2.52
CA LEU A 155 -4.68 17.31 -1.14
C LEU A 155 -3.43 18.14 -0.81
N GLY A 156 -2.43 18.14 -1.69
CA GLY A 156 -1.18 18.85 -1.52
C GLY A 156 -0.32 18.31 -0.39
N TRP A 157 -0.18 16.99 -0.32
CA TRP A 157 0.76 16.33 0.59
C TRP A 157 2.21 16.49 0.11
N ASP A 158 3.16 16.15 0.98
CA ASP A 158 4.58 16.22 0.67
C ASP A 158 4.95 15.17 -0.41
N PRO A 159 5.71 15.54 -1.46
CA PRO A 159 6.10 14.61 -2.52
C PRO A 159 6.93 13.41 -2.05
N GLY A 160 7.61 13.48 -0.91
CA GLY A 160 8.35 12.36 -0.33
C GLY A 160 7.49 11.40 0.50
N PHE A 161 6.24 11.77 0.81
CA PHE A 161 5.39 11.06 1.76
C PHE A 161 5.03 9.63 1.32
N ILE A 162 4.48 9.46 0.10
CA ILE A 162 4.09 8.16 -0.41
C ILE A 162 5.31 7.25 -0.65
N PRO A 163 6.39 7.70 -1.33
CA PRO A 163 7.56 6.84 -1.51
C PRO A 163 8.19 6.38 -0.19
N ASP A 164 8.20 7.23 0.83
CA ASP A 164 8.68 6.90 2.19
C ASP A 164 7.86 5.75 2.81
N ILE A 165 6.52 5.80 2.72
CA ILE A 165 5.64 4.74 3.24
C ILE A 165 5.95 3.40 2.56
N PHE A 166 5.98 3.36 1.23
CA PHE A 166 6.23 2.11 0.51
C PHE A 166 7.65 1.57 0.75
N HIS A 167 8.63 2.46 0.92
CA HIS A 167 9.95 2.04 1.33
C HIS A 167 9.94 1.35 2.71
N GLN A 168 9.24 1.94 3.69
CA GLN A 168 9.09 1.36 5.03
C GLN A 168 8.27 0.05 5.07
N VAL A 169 7.37 -0.15 4.11
CA VAL A 169 6.68 -1.45 3.90
C VAL A 169 7.64 -2.54 3.42
N GLY A 170 8.78 -2.15 2.81
CA GLY A 170 9.82 -3.06 2.33
C GLY A 170 10.05 -3.00 0.82
N VAL A 171 9.41 -2.07 0.10
CA VAL A 171 9.63 -1.90 -1.33
C VAL A 171 11.01 -1.28 -1.57
N SER A 172 11.80 -1.91 -2.45
CA SER A 172 13.14 -1.42 -2.77
C SER A 172 13.10 -0.06 -3.48
N TYR A 173 14.09 0.78 -3.23
CA TYR A 173 14.24 2.05 -3.96
C TYR A 173 14.34 1.87 -5.48
N SER A 174 14.93 0.78 -5.96
CA SER A 174 14.99 0.47 -7.38
C SER A 174 13.59 0.23 -7.96
N THR A 175 12.76 -0.55 -7.26
CA THR A 175 11.38 -0.82 -7.67
C THR A 175 10.55 0.46 -7.66
N LEU A 176 10.64 1.25 -6.59
CA LEU A 176 9.95 2.55 -6.50
C LEU A 176 10.35 3.46 -7.66
N PHE A 177 11.64 3.60 -7.92
CA PHE A 177 12.12 4.42 -9.02
C PHE A 177 11.56 3.95 -10.38
N THR A 178 11.54 2.64 -10.66
CA THR A 178 10.96 2.10 -11.90
C THR A 178 9.47 2.42 -11.99
N LEU A 179 8.71 2.24 -10.91
CA LEU A 179 7.25 2.52 -10.89
C LEU A 179 6.96 4.01 -11.12
N TYR A 180 7.68 4.90 -10.45
CA TYR A 180 7.53 6.35 -10.65
C TYR A 180 8.02 6.82 -12.03
N ASN A 181 9.08 6.21 -12.56
CA ASN A 181 9.52 6.50 -13.93
C ASN A 181 8.46 6.06 -14.95
N ASN A 182 7.83 4.90 -14.76
CA ASN A 182 6.73 4.46 -15.60
C ASN A 182 5.53 5.41 -15.50
N LEU A 183 5.18 5.85 -14.28
CA LEU A 183 4.11 6.84 -14.07
C LEU A 183 4.39 8.17 -14.77
N PHE A 184 5.66 8.58 -14.83
CA PHE A 184 6.08 9.75 -15.59
C PHE A 184 5.96 9.51 -17.11
N GLU A 185 6.39 8.35 -17.59
CA GLU A 185 6.34 7.97 -19.01
C GLU A 185 4.91 7.76 -19.54
N GLU A 186 3.96 7.39 -18.68
CA GLU A 186 2.54 7.29 -19.02
C GLU A 186 1.93 8.63 -19.47
N LYS A 187 2.55 9.77 -19.12
CA LYS A 187 2.07 11.12 -19.45
C LYS A 187 0.59 11.33 -19.13
N ASP A 188 0.19 10.86 -17.96
CA ASP A 188 -1.19 10.93 -17.50
C ASP A 188 -1.68 12.39 -17.45
N THR A 189 -2.81 12.67 -18.11
CA THR A 189 -3.39 14.02 -18.20
C THR A 189 -3.99 14.49 -16.88
N PHE A 190 -4.19 13.58 -15.92
CA PHE A 190 -4.68 13.89 -14.58
C PHE A 190 -3.85 14.97 -13.87
N TRP A 191 -2.53 14.90 -13.94
CA TRP A 191 -1.66 15.86 -13.24
C TRP A 191 -1.86 17.28 -13.75
N GLY A 192 -2.01 17.43 -15.08
CA GLY A 192 -2.30 18.70 -15.72
C GLY A 192 -3.70 19.23 -15.38
N SER A 193 -4.72 18.35 -15.33
CA SER A 193 -6.09 18.76 -15.02
C SER A 193 -6.26 19.24 -13.58
N VAL A 194 -5.48 18.70 -12.64
CA VAL A 194 -5.41 19.16 -11.23
C VAL A 194 -4.54 20.43 -11.07
N GLY A 195 -3.91 20.91 -12.15
CA GLY A 195 -3.07 22.11 -12.13
C GLY A 195 -1.67 21.89 -11.57
N ARG A 196 -1.23 20.63 -11.44
CA ARG A 196 0.09 20.24 -10.93
C ARG A 196 0.81 19.30 -11.91
N PRO A 197 1.12 19.75 -13.14
CA PRO A 197 1.72 18.90 -14.16
C PRO A 197 3.10 18.33 -13.78
N LEU A 198 3.77 18.94 -12.79
CA LEU A 198 5.11 18.54 -12.34
C LEU A 198 5.11 17.64 -11.09
N HIS A 199 3.93 17.18 -10.63
CA HIS A 199 3.82 16.38 -9.41
C HIS A 199 4.70 15.12 -9.43
N VAL A 200 4.66 14.33 -10.51
CA VAL A 200 5.48 13.11 -10.61
C VAL A 200 6.98 13.43 -10.59
N LEU A 201 7.40 14.54 -11.20
CA LEU A 201 8.79 14.98 -11.19
C LEU A 201 9.25 15.47 -9.81
N SER A 202 8.38 16.13 -9.04
CA SER A 202 8.70 16.53 -7.67
C SER A 202 8.85 15.32 -6.75
N VAL A 203 8.00 14.31 -6.93
CA VAL A 203 8.10 13.03 -6.22
C VAL A 203 9.38 12.28 -6.59
N LEU A 204 9.70 12.18 -7.88
CA LEU A 204 10.95 11.56 -8.35
C LEU A 204 12.19 12.27 -7.79
N LEU A 205 12.19 13.61 -7.74
CA LEU A 205 13.27 14.38 -7.13
C LEU A 205 13.39 14.06 -5.63
N ALA A 206 12.27 14.04 -4.89
CA ALA A 206 12.26 13.71 -3.47
C ALA A 206 12.76 12.29 -3.21
N LEU A 207 12.29 11.31 -3.97
CA LEU A 207 12.70 9.91 -3.90
C LEU A 207 14.20 9.73 -4.14
N LEU A 208 14.74 10.33 -5.20
CA LEU A 208 16.15 10.23 -5.51
C LEU A 208 17.03 10.99 -4.51
N SER A 209 16.56 12.13 -3.99
CA SER A 209 17.25 12.88 -2.94
C SER A 209 17.31 12.06 -1.63
N ALA A 210 16.22 11.41 -1.25
CA ALA A 210 16.20 10.50 -0.10
C ALA A 210 17.11 9.28 -0.32
N TYR A 211 17.13 8.71 -1.52
CA TYR A 211 18.00 7.59 -1.86
C TYR A 211 19.48 7.96 -1.76
N THR A 212 19.88 9.10 -2.31
CA THR A 212 21.27 9.58 -2.28
C THR A 212 21.74 9.95 -0.87
N ALA A 213 20.84 10.42 0.00
CA ALA A 213 21.14 10.68 1.40
C ALA A 213 21.35 9.39 2.22
N ASN A 214 20.55 8.35 1.95
CA ASN A 214 20.54 7.11 2.74
C ASN A 214 21.52 6.02 2.22
N SER A 215 21.85 6.04 0.93
CA SER A 215 22.70 5.02 0.29
C SER A 215 24.03 5.62 -0.12
N SER A 216 25.11 5.27 0.60
CA SER A 216 26.46 5.76 0.29
C SER A 216 27.06 5.18 -0.99
N LEU A 217 26.45 4.20 -1.69
CA LEU A 217 27.26 3.33 -2.57
C LEU A 217 26.67 2.77 -3.87
N VAL A 218 25.44 3.09 -4.32
CA VAL A 218 24.98 2.54 -5.62
C VAL A 218 24.22 3.57 -6.46
N ALA A 219 24.90 4.64 -6.85
CA ALA A 219 24.47 5.46 -7.98
C ALA A 219 24.58 4.62 -9.27
N THR A 220 23.49 4.02 -9.73
CA THR A 220 23.47 3.35 -11.04
C THR A 220 23.41 4.41 -12.13
N LYS A 221 24.20 4.21 -13.20
CA LYS A 221 24.16 5.03 -14.44
C LYS A 221 22.73 5.31 -14.92
N HIS A 222 21.80 4.38 -14.64
CA HIS A 222 20.38 4.48 -14.93
C HIS A 222 19.72 5.76 -14.37
N PHE A 223 20.01 6.15 -13.13
CA PHE A 223 19.42 7.35 -12.53
C PHE A 223 19.92 8.63 -13.23
N SER A 224 21.20 8.69 -13.59
CA SER A 224 21.74 9.84 -14.32
C SER A 224 21.09 10.01 -15.70
N VAL A 225 20.87 8.91 -16.43
CA VAL A 225 20.21 8.94 -17.75
C VAL A 225 18.76 9.39 -17.62
N ALA A 226 18.04 8.92 -16.59
CA ALA A 226 16.67 9.33 -16.35
C ALA A 226 16.57 10.82 -15.97
N ILE A 227 17.47 11.32 -15.11
CA ILE A 227 17.52 12.76 -14.77
C ILE A 227 17.74 13.61 -16.03
N ASP A 228 18.59 13.15 -16.96
CA ASP A 228 18.78 13.85 -18.23
C ASP A 228 17.50 13.90 -19.07
N LYS A 229 16.75 12.80 -19.12
CA LYS A 229 15.43 12.76 -19.77
C LYS A 229 14.45 13.76 -19.12
N TYR A 230 14.39 13.80 -17.78
CA TYR A 230 13.53 14.73 -17.04
C TYR A 230 13.89 16.19 -17.30
N LEU A 231 15.19 16.52 -17.34
CA LEU A 231 15.67 17.87 -17.62
C LEU A 231 15.33 18.32 -19.05
N VAL A 232 15.42 17.44 -20.04
CA VAL A 232 15.01 17.73 -21.42
C VAL A 232 13.51 18.00 -21.48
N GLU A 233 12.70 17.21 -20.79
CA GLU A 233 11.24 17.41 -20.77
C GLU A 233 10.86 18.73 -20.11
N LEU A 234 11.48 19.10 -18.99
CA LEU A 234 11.29 20.42 -18.36
C LEU A 234 11.67 21.59 -19.27
N GLN A 235 12.65 21.43 -20.16
CA GLN A 235 13.03 22.47 -21.14
C GLN A 235 11.98 22.67 -22.25
N THR A 236 11.13 21.67 -22.49
CA THR A 236 10.05 21.76 -23.49
C THR A 236 8.77 22.41 -22.95
N LEU A 237 8.65 22.55 -21.63
CA LEU A 237 7.48 23.15 -20.98
C LEU A 237 7.56 24.68 -20.97
N ASP A 238 6.41 25.33 -20.85
CA ASP A 238 6.32 26.79 -20.77
C ASP A 238 7.08 27.29 -19.51
N PRO A 239 8.05 28.21 -19.65
CA PRO A 239 8.79 28.80 -18.53
C PRO A 239 7.91 29.45 -17.45
N SER A 240 6.65 29.75 -17.77
CA SER A 240 5.64 30.32 -16.86
C SER A 240 5.03 29.31 -15.90
N THR A 241 5.28 28.00 -16.11
CA THR A 241 4.75 26.95 -15.24
C THR A 241 5.39 27.07 -13.84
N PRO A 242 4.58 27.03 -12.77
CA PRO A 242 5.10 27.10 -11.40
C PRO A 242 6.08 25.96 -11.12
N ASP A 243 7.07 26.23 -10.27
CA ASP A 243 8.07 25.27 -9.76
C ASP A 243 9.07 24.69 -10.78
N ILE A 244 8.98 25.01 -12.08
CA ILE A 244 9.96 24.55 -13.09
C ILE A 244 11.39 24.90 -12.71
N ASN A 245 11.65 26.15 -12.32
CA ASN A 245 13.01 26.61 -12.01
C ASN A 245 13.58 25.90 -10.78
N THR A 246 12.74 25.71 -9.75
CA THR A 246 13.10 25.02 -8.50
C THR A 246 13.40 23.55 -8.78
N LEU A 247 12.54 22.86 -9.52
CA LEU A 247 12.72 21.45 -9.90
C LEU A 247 13.94 21.26 -10.80
N THR A 248 14.13 22.15 -11.77
CA THR A 248 15.30 22.11 -12.65
C THR A 248 16.59 22.29 -11.86
N ALA A 249 16.62 23.23 -10.91
CA ALA A 249 17.78 23.42 -10.03
C ALA A 249 18.04 22.19 -9.15
N GLY A 250 16.98 21.61 -8.58
CA GLY A 250 17.04 20.39 -7.77
C GLY A 250 17.60 19.19 -8.54
N LEU A 251 17.05 18.90 -9.72
CA LEU A 251 17.53 17.80 -10.59
C LEU A 251 18.98 18.01 -11.04
N ARG A 252 19.39 19.26 -11.33
CA ARG A 252 20.79 19.57 -11.65
C ARG A 252 21.73 19.40 -10.46
N ASN A 253 21.30 19.71 -9.25
CA ASN A 253 22.08 19.48 -8.03
C ASN A 253 22.24 17.98 -7.79
N LEU A 254 21.15 17.23 -7.84
CA LEU A 254 21.13 15.78 -7.70
C LEU A 254 22.02 15.09 -8.75
N LYS A 255 21.97 15.53 -10.02
CA LYS A 255 22.86 15.03 -11.07
C LYS A 255 24.32 15.24 -10.71
N ARG A 256 24.68 16.42 -10.21
CA ARG A 256 26.07 16.74 -9.80
C ARG A 256 26.51 15.88 -8.63
N GLU A 257 25.63 15.62 -7.65
CA GLU A 257 25.93 14.74 -6.52
C GLU A 257 26.14 13.29 -6.96
N LEU A 258 25.26 12.77 -7.82
CA LEU A 258 25.41 11.43 -8.39
C LEU A 258 26.71 11.27 -9.20
N GLN A 259 27.08 12.29 -9.99
CA GLN A 259 28.35 12.31 -10.73
C GLN A 259 29.57 12.30 -9.80
N ARG A 260 29.57 13.15 -8.75
CA ARG A 260 30.66 13.17 -7.75
C ARG A 260 30.82 11.81 -7.05
N ASN A 261 29.72 11.16 -6.71
CA ASN A 261 29.73 9.85 -6.07
C ASN A 261 30.23 8.75 -7.02
N LEU A 262 29.87 8.80 -8.30
CA LEU A 262 30.38 7.89 -9.33
C LEU A 262 31.90 8.03 -9.56
N ASP A 263 32.42 9.25 -9.51
CA ASP A 263 33.84 9.52 -9.71
C ASP A 263 34.70 9.16 -8.48
N THR A 264 34.11 9.12 -7.28
CA THR A 264 34.82 8.75 -6.04
C THR A 264 35.04 7.23 -5.89
N ILE A 265 34.32 6.41 -6.66
CA ILE A 265 34.39 4.93 -6.62
C ILE A 265 35.41 4.37 -7.64
N LYS A 266 35.91 5.20 -8.57
CA LYS A 266 36.93 4.83 -9.56
C LYS A 266 38.34 5.14 -9.06
#